data_AF-A0A8B5X871-F1
#
_entry.id   AF-A0A8B5X871-F1
#
_cell.length_a   1.000
_cell.length_b   1.000
_cell.length_c   1.000
_cell.angle_alpha   90.00
_cell.angle_beta   90.00
_cell.angle_gamma   90.00
#
_symmetry.space_group_name_H-M   'P 1'
#
loop_
_entity.id
_entity.type
_entity.pdbx_description
1 polymer ?
#
loop_
_entity_poly.entity_id
_entity_poly.type
_entity_poly.pdbx_seq_one_letter_code
_entity_poly.pdbx_strand_id
1 'polypeptide(L)'
;QLPPLDLERTADTIAAAIQPLLINIQESQGWRSGPRVRANIELYATERVATTAVVFNLRFNAYGLRTADGQEVDEGFMEAKGECLIDDSHVVSALRLDRIHLLTLDDKPLAGGSIYAYIDGLIFGTRQIPYTVRAKL
;
A
#
# COMPACT_ATOMS: atom_id res chain seq x y z
N GLN A 1 9.16 -21.73 -9.69
CA GLN A 1 8.52 -20.75 -10.61
C GLN A 1 7.46 -20.02 -9.80
N LEU A 2 7.41 -18.69 -9.86
CA LEU A 2 6.31 -17.92 -9.27
C LEU A 2 5.01 -18.29 -10.02
N PRO A 3 3.86 -18.43 -9.33
CA PRO A 3 2.58 -18.58 -10.02
C PRO A 3 2.39 -17.39 -10.98
N PRO A 4 1.83 -17.59 -12.20
CA PRO A 4 1.47 -16.48 -13.06
C PRO A 4 0.28 -15.73 -12.44
N LEU A 5 0.55 -14.85 -11.47
CA LEU A 5 -0.44 -13.96 -10.90
C LEU A 5 -0.71 -12.83 -11.89
N ASP A 6 -2.00 -12.55 -12.09
CA ASP A 6 -2.44 -11.37 -12.82
C ASP A 6 -2.12 -10.13 -11.96
N LEU A 7 -1.19 -9.31 -12.43
CA LEU A 7 -0.71 -8.14 -11.70
C LEU A 7 -1.82 -7.10 -11.49
N GLU A 8 -2.72 -6.94 -12.46
CA GLU A 8 -3.79 -5.94 -12.35
C GLU A 8 -4.85 -6.40 -11.36
N ARG A 9 -5.25 -7.68 -11.44
CA ARG A 9 -6.14 -8.29 -10.44
C ARG A 9 -5.53 -8.24 -9.04
N THR A 10 -4.22 -8.48 -8.92
CA THR A 10 -3.49 -8.36 -7.66
C THR A 10 -3.53 -6.92 -7.15
N ALA A 11 -3.34 -5.93 -8.03
CA ALA A 11 -3.43 -4.51 -7.68
C ALA A 11 -4.81 -4.12 -7.15
N ASP A 12 -5.87 -4.56 -7.82
CA ASP A 12 -7.24 -4.30 -7.40
C ASP A 12 -7.57 -4.95 -6.06
N THR A 13 -7.09 -6.18 -5.86
CA THR A 13 -7.26 -6.90 -4.60
C THR A 13 -6.57 -6.15 -3.44
N ILE A 14 -5.32 -5.70 -3.65
CA ILE A 14 -4.59 -4.92 -2.66
C ILE A 14 -5.26 -3.56 -2.41
N ALA A 15 -5.68 -2.86 -3.47
CA ALA A 15 -6.38 -1.59 -3.37
C ALA A 15 -7.66 -1.71 -2.52
N ALA A 16 -8.47 -2.75 -2.76
CA ALA A 16 -9.67 -3.03 -1.98
C ALA A 16 -9.34 -3.35 -0.52
N ALA A 17 -8.25 -4.08 -0.26
CA ALA A 17 -7.82 -4.42 1.09
C ALA A 17 -7.30 -3.22 1.89
N ILE A 18 -6.64 -2.24 1.25
CA ILE A 18 -6.12 -1.04 1.93
C ILE A 18 -7.18 0.06 2.09
N GLN A 19 -8.23 0.08 1.27
CA GLN A 19 -9.23 1.15 1.26
C GLN A 19 -9.82 1.46 2.66
N PRO A 20 -10.19 0.48 3.51
CA PRO A 20 -10.68 0.77 4.85
C PRO A 20 -9.62 1.43 5.75
N LEU A 21 -8.35 1.06 5.60
CA LEU A 21 -7.24 1.68 6.34
C LEU A 21 -7.06 3.15 5.92
N LEU A 22 -7.12 3.42 4.61
CA LEU A 22 -7.03 4.76 4.06
C LEU A 22 -8.16 5.67 4.57
N ILE A 23 -9.39 5.14 4.69
CA ILE A 23 -10.53 5.90 5.23
C ILE A 23 -10.27 6.35 6.67
N ASN A 24 -9.72 5.50 7.53
CA ASN A 24 -9.41 5.89 8.90
C ASN A 24 -8.33 6.99 8.97
N ILE A 25 -7.34 6.92 8.08
CA ILE A 25 -6.21 7.87 8.07
C ILE A 25 -6.66 9.22 7.53
N GLN A 26 -7.40 9.22 6.41
CA GLN A 26 -7.83 10.43 5.73
C GLN A 26 -8.78 11.28 6.60
N GLU A 27 -9.65 10.64 7.40
CA GLU A 27 -10.55 11.34 8.35
C GLU A 27 -9.77 12.13 9.40
N SER A 28 -8.66 11.57 9.89
CA SER A 28 -7.81 12.25 10.88
C SER A 28 -6.97 13.39 10.29
N GLN A 29 -6.79 13.44 8.97
CA GLN A 29 -5.86 14.34 8.28
C GLN A 29 -6.52 15.32 7.33
N GLY A 30 -7.84 15.25 7.17
CA GLY A 30 -8.63 16.25 6.43
C GLY A 30 -8.56 16.15 4.91
N TRP A 31 -8.08 15.03 4.37
CA TRP A 31 -8.05 14.75 2.92
C TRP A 31 -8.92 13.54 2.58
N ARG A 32 -9.11 13.23 1.29
CA ARG A 32 -9.87 12.06 0.82
C ARG A 32 -9.15 11.36 -0.34
N SER A 33 -9.07 10.03 -0.30
CA SER A 33 -8.62 9.20 -1.43
C SER A 33 -9.74 9.03 -2.46
N GLY A 34 -9.39 9.12 -3.74
CA GLY A 34 -10.22 8.80 -4.89
C GLY A 34 -9.84 7.45 -5.53
N PRO A 35 -10.16 7.24 -6.82
CA PRO A 35 -9.84 5.99 -7.51
C PRO A 35 -8.32 5.77 -7.67
N ARG A 36 -7.92 4.50 -7.72
CA ARG A 36 -6.54 4.10 -8.09
C ARG A 36 -6.28 4.49 -9.54
N VAL A 37 -5.13 5.13 -9.79
CA VAL A 37 -4.69 5.55 -11.13
C VAL A 37 -3.44 4.83 -11.61
N ARG A 38 -2.66 4.26 -10.68
CA ARG A 38 -1.45 3.51 -11.02
C ARG A 38 -1.15 2.45 -9.97
N ALA A 39 -0.54 1.36 -10.42
CA ALA A 39 0.05 0.35 -9.54
C ALA A 39 1.46 0.00 -10.03
N ASN A 40 2.37 -0.19 -9.09
CA ASN A 40 3.62 -0.90 -9.30
C ASN A 40 3.70 -2.04 -8.29
N ILE A 41 3.88 -3.26 -8.78
CA ILE A 41 3.78 -4.48 -7.99
C ILE A 41 4.97 -5.37 -8.30
N GLU A 42 5.64 -5.82 -7.25
CA GLU A 42 6.74 -6.75 -7.31
C GLU A 42 6.37 -8.02 -6.54
N LEU A 43 6.54 -9.18 -7.19
CA LEU A 43 6.19 -10.48 -6.64
C LEU A 43 7.43 -11.25 -6.19
N TYR A 44 7.35 -11.85 -5.02
CA TYR A 44 8.43 -12.60 -4.37
C TYR A 44 7.91 -13.96 -3.91
N ALA A 45 8.69 -15.01 -4.17
CA ALA A 45 8.32 -16.36 -3.75
C ALA A 45 8.46 -16.49 -2.22
N THR A 46 7.59 -17.27 -1.60
CA THR A 46 7.65 -17.57 -0.17
C THR A 46 7.93 -19.06 0.07
N GLU A 47 8.28 -19.43 1.29
CA GLU A 47 8.43 -20.84 1.68
C GLU A 47 7.08 -21.57 1.78
N ARG A 48 5.97 -20.82 1.90
CA ARG A 48 4.63 -21.39 1.93
C ARG A 48 4.17 -21.66 0.51
N VAL A 49 3.80 -22.92 0.24
CA VAL A 49 3.16 -23.31 -1.02
C VAL A 49 1.85 -22.53 -1.17
N ALA A 50 1.56 -22.05 -2.39
CA ALA A 50 0.37 -21.24 -2.71
C ALA A 50 0.32 -19.85 -2.05
N THR A 51 1.47 -19.29 -1.62
CA THR A 51 1.54 -17.91 -1.12
C THR A 51 2.66 -17.13 -1.80
N THR A 52 2.34 -15.94 -2.28
CA THR A 52 3.27 -15.00 -2.89
C THR A 52 3.37 -13.75 -2.02
N ALA A 53 4.60 -13.32 -1.74
CA ALA A 53 4.83 -12.03 -1.10
C ALA A 53 4.79 -10.93 -2.16
N VAL A 54 4.13 -9.83 -1.84
CA VAL A 54 3.89 -8.72 -2.76
C VAL A 54 4.39 -7.44 -2.14
N VAL A 55 5.31 -6.76 -2.80
CA VAL A 55 5.66 -5.37 -2.49
C VAL A 55 4.91 -4.49 -3.46
N PHE A 56 4.19 -3.49 -2.96
CA PHE A 56 3.35 -2.63 -3.78
C PHE A 56 3.63 -1.15 -3.55
N ASN A 57 3.44 -0.37 -4.61
CA ASN A 57 3.23 1.06 -4.56
C ASN A 57 1.98 1.37 -5.40
N LEU A 58 0.91 1.75 -4.72
CA LEU A 58 -0.38 2.08 -5.34
C LEU A 58 -0.59 3.59 -5.29
N ARG A 59 -0.96 4.20 -6.42
CA ARG A 59 -1.27 5.63 -6.51
C ARG A 59 -2.76 5.83 -6.72
N PHE A 60 -3.33 6.72 -5.93
CA PHE A 60 -4.73 7.12 -5.98
C PHE A 60 -4.82 8.63 -6.23
N ASN A 61 -5.93 9.08 -6.80
CA ASN A 61 -6.27 10.49 -6.71
C ASN A 61 -6.49 10.88 -5.24
N ALA A 62 -6.24 12.13 -4.89
CA ALA A 62 -6.51 12.64 -3.57
C ALA A 62 -7.06 14.07 -3.64
N TYR A 63 -7.97 14.39 -2.72
CA TYR A 63 -8.74 15.63 -2.72
C TYR A 63 -8.73 16.31 -1.34
N GLY A 64 -8.92 17.63 -1.33
CA GLY A 64 -8.93 18.41 -0.09
C GLY A 64 -7.56 18.44 0.59
N LEU A 65 -6.51 18.60 -0.21
CA LEU A 65 -5.12 18.54 0.25
C LEU A 65 -4.66 19.92 0.71
N ARG A 66 -3.54 19.96 1.43
CA ARG A 66 -2.93 21.22 1.86
C ARG A 66 -1.42 21.19 1.68
N THR A 67 -0.83 22.34 1.35
CA THR A 67 0.63 22.53 1.40
C THR A 67 1.11 22.62 2.85
N ALA A 68 2.42 22.55 3.07
CA ALA A 68 3.02 22.74 4.40
C ALA A 68 2.66 24.11 5.03
N ASP A 69 2.46 25.13 4.18
CA ASP A 69 2.08 26.48 4.59
C ASP A 69 0.56 26.64 4.80
N GLY A 70 -0.21 25.56 4.66
CA GLY A 70 -1.65 25.52 4.90
C GLY A 70 -2.53 26.00 3.74
N GLN A 71 -1.95 26.24 2.55
CA GLN A 71 -2.75 26.56 1.37
C GLN A 71 -3.49 25.33 0.87
N GLU A 72 -4.76 25.49 0.50
CA GLU A 72 -5.58 24.40 -0.03
C GLU A 72 -5.18 24.05 -1.47
N VAL A 73 -5.17 22.75 -1.74
CA VAL A 73 -4.90 22.15 -3.05
C VAL A 73 -6.06 21.23 -3.37
N ASP A 74 -6.77 21.54 -4.45
CA ASP A 74 -8.02 20.86 -4.81
C ASP A 74 -7.80 19.37 -5.11
N GLU A 75 -6.75 19.05 -5.88
CA GLU A 75 -6.44 17.70 -6.33
C GLU A 75 -4.93 17.43 -6.34
N GLY A 76 -4.59 16.16 -6.07
CA GLY A 76 -3.25 15.64 -6.18
C GLY A 76 -3.27 14.10 -6.16
N PHE A 77 -2.15 13.52 -5.75
CA PHE A 77 -2.00 12.08 -5.63
C PHE A 77 -1.73 11.65 -4.20
N MET A 78 -2.21 10.47 -3.86
CA MET A 78 -1.79 9.72 -2.68
C MET A 78 -1.07 8.45 -3.12
N GLU A 79 0.16 8.26 -2.67
CA GLU A 79 0.92 7.04 -2.88
C GLU A 79 0.97 6.21 -1.60
N ALA A 80 0.37 5.02 -1.65
CA ALA A 80 0.42 4.01 -0.61
C ALA A 80 1.47 2.96 -0.96
N LYS A 81 2.55 2.92 -0.18
CA LYS A 81 3.59 1.90 -0.30
C LYS A 81 3.48 0.90 0.85
N GLY A 82 3.65 -0.37 0.53
CA GLY A 82 3.62 -1.42 1.54
C GLY A 82 3.96 -2.79 0.98
N GLU A 83 3.65 -3.79 1.79
CA GLU A 83 3.79 -5.19 1.43
C GLU A 83 2.64 -6.02 1.98
N CYS A 84 2.38 -7.16 1.35
CA CYS A 84 1.41 -8.14 1.84
C CYS A 84 1.76 -9.53 1.36
N LEU A 85 1.01 -10.52 1.84
CA LEU A 85 0.97 -11.86 1.28
C LEU A 85 -0.34 -12.04 0.52
N ILE A 86 -0.29 -12.67 -0.64
CA ILE A 86 -1.46 -13.07 -1.41
C ILE A 86 -1.42 -14.59 -1.65
N ASP A 87 -2.54 -15.26 -1.40
CA ASP A 87 -2.69 -16.68 -1.73
C ASP A 87 -3.24 -16.89 -3.16
N ASP A 88 -3.28 -18.13 -3.62
CA ASP A 88 -3.81 -18.47 -4.97
C ASP A 88 -5.30 -18.09 -5.13
N SER A 89 -6.04 -17.95 -4.02
CA SER A 89 -7.44 -17.48 -4.01
C SER A 89 -7.55 -15.95 -4.10
N HIS A 90 -6.42 -15.24 -4.21
CA HIS A 90 -6.32 -13.78 -4.19
C HIS A 90 -6.83 -13.17 -2.88
N VAL A 91 -6.61 -13.85 -1.76
CA VAL A 91 -6.87 -13.28 -0.44
C VAL A 91 -5.61 -12.61 0.08
N VAL A 92 -5.73 -11.32 0.43
CA VAL A 92 -4.64 -10.54 1.03
C VAL A 92 -4.56 -10.85 2.52
N SER A 93 -3.35 -11.13 3.00
CA SER A 93 -3.02 -11.34 4.41
C SER A 93 -1.70 -10.66 4.77
N ALA A 94 -1.44 -10.48 6.07
CA ALA A 94 -0.22 -9.80 6.55
C ALA A 94 0.05 -8.44 5.86
N LEU A 95 -1.03 -7.71 5.53
CA LEU A 95 -0.95 -6.41 4.89
C LEU A 95 -0.28 -5.39 5.81
N ARG A 96 0.77 -4.76 5.30
CA ARG A 96 1.51 -3.69 5.96
C ARG A 96 1.60 -2.48 5.04
N LEU A 97 1.26 -1.31 5.57
CA LEU A 97 1.52 -0.03 4.94
C LEU A 97 2.77 0.58 5.55
N ASP A 98 3.80 0.80 4.74
CA ASP A 98 5.05 1.41 5.18
C ASP A 98 4.91 2.95 5.20
N ARG A 99 4.18 3.49 4.23
CA ARG A 99 4.19 4.92 3.94
C ARG A 99 3.00 5.33 3.10
N ILE A 100 2.46 6.50 3.42
CA ILE A 100 1.51 7.24 2.60
C ILE A 100 2.13 8.60 2.30
N HIS A 101 2.32 8.92 1.03
CA HIS A 101 2.76 10.23 0.58
C HIS A 101 1.61 10.95 -0.12
N LEU A 102 1.46 12.24 0.17
CA LEU A 102 0.60 13.13 -0.58
C LEU A 102 1.47 13.98 -1.49
N LEU A 103 1.08 14.05 -2.76
CA LEU A 103 1.81 14.72 -3.81
C LEU A 103 0.87 15.63 -4.60
N THR A 104 1.38 16.71 -5.18
CA THR A 104 0.68 17.47 -6.22
C THR A 104 0.60 16.66 -7.51
N LEU A 105 -0.15 17.16 -8.49
CA LEU A 105 -0.19 16.59 -9.85
C LEU A 105 1.20 16.55 -10.53
N ASP A 106 2.10 17.44 -10.13
CA ASP A 106 3.50 17.50 -10.59
C ASP A 106 4.46 16.69 -9.70
N ASP A 107 3.96 15.74 -8.90
CA ASP A 107 4.73 14.90 -7.99
C ASP A 107 5.52 15.67 -6.90
N LYS A 108 5.09 16.88 -6.53
CA LYS A 108 5.71 17.64 -5.42
C LYS A 108 5.06 17.28 -4.09
N PRO A 109 5.82 17.16 -2.99
CA PRO A 109 5.28 16.74 -1.69
C PRO A 109 4.26 17.75 -1.13
N LEU A 110 3.19 17.23 -0.51
CA LEU A 110 2.15 17.96 0.23
C LEU A 110 2.16 17.60 1.72
N ALA A 111 1.50 18.43 2.54
CA ALA A 111 1.31 18.15 3.97
C ALA A 111 0.28 17.03 4.17
N GLY A 112 0.35 16.34 5.32
CA GLY A 112 -0.55 15.21 5.62
C GLY A 112 -0.06 13.86 5.09
N GLY A 113 1.19 13.75 4.64
CA GLY A 113 1.82 12.44 4.46
C GLY A 113 1.98 11.72 5.81
N SER A 114 1.89 10.39 5.80
CA SER A 114 2.11 9.56 6.98
C SER A 114 3.27 8.60 6.74
N ILE A 115 4.29 8.70 7.57
CA ILE A 115 5.36 7.69 7.61
C ILE A 115 5.07 6.80 8.81
N TYR A 116 4.73 5.54 8.55
CA TYR A 116 4.54 4.56 9.61
C TYR A 116 5.90 3.95 9.94
N ALA A 117 6.65 4.63 10.80
CA ALA A 117 7.82 4.03 11.44
C ALA A 117 7.33 3.09 12.56
N TYR A 118 6.89 1.89 12.14
CA TYR A 118 6.56 0.70 12.93
C TYR A 118 6.02 0.89 14.36
N ILE A 119 4.77 0.48 14.56
CA ILE A 119 4.33 -0.15 15.83
C ILE A 119 4.03 -1.61 15.49
N ASP A 120 4.84 -2.52 16.02
CA ASP A 120 4.65 -3.97 15.93
C ASP A 120 3.37 -4.32 16.71
N GLY A 121 2.28 -4.70 16.04
CA GLY A 121 1.02 -4.88 16.76
C GLY A 121 -0.23 -5.22 15.96
N LEU A 122 -0.22 -6.35 15.25
CA LEU A 122 -1.41 -7.21 15.06
C LEU A 122 -0.96 -8.58 14.55
N ILE A 123 -0.19 -9.27 15.38
CA ILE A 123 0.17 -10.68 15.20
C ILE A 123 -0.91 -11.52 15.89
N PHE A 124 -1.98 -11.86 15.19
CA PHE A 124 -2.78 -13.04 15.55
C PHE A 124 -2.18 -14.24 14.82
N GLY A 125 -1.17 -14.85 15.43
CA GLY A 125 -0.54 -16.08 14.93
C GLY A 125 0.95 -16.10 15.19
N THR A 126 1.42 -17.09 15.94
CA THR A 126 2.81 -17.35 16.34
C THR A 126 3.86 -16.88 15.31
N ARG A 127 4.77 -16.01 15.77
CA ARG A 127 5.99 -15.58 15.07
C ARG A 127 6.76 -16.81 14.58
N GLN A 128 6.80 -17.04 13.28
CA GLN A 128 7.76 -17.96 12.67
C GLN A 128 8.60 -17.18 11.65
N ILE A 129 9.73 -16.68 12.14
CA ILE A 129 10.98 -16.34 11.41
C ILE A 129 10.90 -15.12 10.44
N PRO A 130 11.89 -14.22 10.44
CA PRO A 130 11.98 -13.17 9.41
C PRO A 130 12.09 -13.82 8.03
N TYR A 131 11.16 -13.51 7.13
CA TYR A 131 11.20 -14.01 5.76
C TYR A 131 12.51 -13.56 5.11
N THR A 132 13.40 -14.52 4.89
CA THR A 132 14.64 -14.28 4.16
C THR A 132 14.24 -14.20 2.69
N VAL A 133 14.01 -12.98 2.19
CA VAL A 133 13.79 -12.74 0.76
C VAL A 133 15.01 -13.28 0.02
N ARG A 134 14.87 -14.40 -0.68
CA ARG A 134 15.90 -14.82 -1.63
C ARG A 134 15.87 -13.82 -2.78
N ALA A 135 16.88 -12.96 -2.83
CA ALA A 135 17.13 -12.09 -3.97
C ALA A 135 17.14 -12.90 -5.27
N LYS A 136 16.59 -12.29 -6.33
CA LYS A 136 16.43 -12.85 -7.68
C LYS A 136 17.64 -13.67 -8.15
N LEU A 137 17.38 -14.86 -8.69
CA LEU A 137 18.21 -15.49 -9.73
C LEU A 137 17.86 -14.87 -11.08
#